data_AF-A0A7Y7DMC8-F1
#
_entry.id   AF-A0A7Y7DMC8-F1
#
_cell.length_a   1.000
_cell.length_b   1.000
_cell.length_c   1.000
_cell.angle_alpha   90.00
_cell.angle_beta   90.00
_cell.angle_gamma   90.00
#
_symmetry.space_group_name_H-M   'P 1'
#
loop_
_entity.id
_entity.type
_entity.pdbx_description
1 polymer ?
#
loop_
_entity_poly.entity_id
_entity_poly.type
_entity_poly.pdbx_seq_one_letter_code
_entity_poly.pdbx_strand_id
1 'polypeptide(L)'
;MLKWLKRVIYTVLVVFFLAVGVFFAIRNPQLISLDLVFWSGPELSVALYIILSFTCGALAVLLVSSVAYLRSEREIRVLTRKYEKAREEVDALRKASITKELSVGKE
;
A
#
# COMPACT_ATOMS: atom_id res chain seq x y z
N MET A 1 7.54 4.23 -16.76
CA MET A 1 6.28 4.25 -17.53
C MET A 1 5.09 3.57 -16.83
N LEU A 2 5.18 2.32 -16.34
CA LEU A 2 4.02 1.62 -15.73
C LEU A 2 3.38 2.33 -14.52
N LYS A 3 4.13 3.08 -13.71
CA LYS A 3 3.59 3.76 -12.51
C LYS A 3 2.55 4.83 -12.85
N TRP A 4 2.76 5.58 -13.93
CA TRP A 4 1.81 6.61 -14.37
C TRP A 4 0.55 5.99 -14.97
N LEU A 5 0.72 4.94 -15.81
CA LEU A 5 -0.41 4.18 -16.34
C LEU A 5 -1.26 3.56 -15.23
N LYS A 6 -0.63 2.93 -14.22
CA LYS A 6 -1.35 2.41 -13.05
C LYS A 6 -2.14 3.52 -12.35
N ARG A 7 -1.53 4.69 -12.14
CA ARG A 7 -2.23 5.84 -11.51
C ARG A 7 -3.43 6.29 -12.33
N VAL A 8 -3.29 6.44 -13.65
CA VAL A 8 -4.40 6.79 -14.55
C VAL A 8 -5.50 5.74 -14.49
N ILE A 9 -5.16 4.45 -14.55
CA ILE A 9 -6.13 3.36 -14.44
C ILE A 9 -6.89 3.46 -13.13
N TYR A 10 -6.20 3.61 -11.99
CA TYR A 10 -6.87 3.76 -10.69
C TYR A 10 -7.79 4.99 -10.65
N THR A 11 -7.35 6.13 -11.18
CA THR A 11 -8.18 7.33 -11.24
C THR A 11 -9.45 7.11 -12.06
N VAL A 12 -9.33 6.53 -13.25
CA VAL A 12 -10.49 6.21 -14.12
C VAL A 12 -11.44 5.26 -13.40
N LEU A 13 -10.91 4.25 -12.72
CA LEU A 13 -11.68 3.23 -12.02
C LEU A 13 -12.45 3.83 -10.83
N VAL A 14 -11.82 4.74 -10.07
CA VAL A 14 -12.47 5.49 -8.99
C VAL A 14 -13.59 6.39 -9.52
N VAL A 15 -13.31 7.15 -10.59
CA VAL A 15 -14.32 8.03 -11.22
C VAL A 15 -15.50 7.23 -11.75
N PHE A 16 -15.24 6.08 -12.38
CA PHE A 16 -16.27 5.17 -12.86
C PHE A 16 -17.19 4.70 -11.73
N PHE A 17 -16.63 4.23 -10.61
CA PHE A 17 -17.46 3.80 -9.47
C PHE A 17 -18.24 4.94 -8.83
N LEU A 18 -17.67 6.15 -8.76
CA LEU A 18 -18.38 7.35 -8.32
C LEU A 18 -19.57 7.66 -9.22
N ALA A 19 -19.38 7.64 -10.54
CA ALA A 19 -20.45 7.88 -11.50
C ALA A 19 -21.57 6.83 -11.38
N VAL A 20 -21.20 5.55 -11.26
CA VAL A 20 -22.16 4.45 -11.03
C VAL A 20 -22.93 4.67 -9.72
N GLY A 21 -22.26 5.05 -8.63
CA GLY A 21 -22.91 5.32 -7.35
C GLY A 21 -23.92 6.46 -7.41
N VAL A 22 -23.57 7.57 -8.09
CA VAL A 22 -24.48 8.71 -8.29
C VAL A 22 -25.67 8.31 -9.16
N PHE A 23 -25.43 7.62 -10.28
CA PHE A 23 -26.51 7.19 -11.17
C PHE A 23 -27.46 6.20 -10.48
N PHE A 24 -26.92 5.31 -9.66
CA PHE A 24 -27.67 4.38 -8.85
C PHE A 24 -28.54 5.11 -7.82
N ALA A 25 -28.01 6.14 -7.14
CA ALA A 25 -28.76 6.97 -6.19
C ALA A 25 -29.93 7.72 -6.85
N ILE A 26 -29.72 8.26 -8.05
CA ILE A 26 -30.77 8.99 -8.78
C ILE A 26 -31.88 8.04 -9.25
N ARG A 27 -31.52 6.85 -9.74
CA ARG A 27 -32.49 5.87 -10.28
C ARG A 27 -33.20 5.07 -9.19
N ASN A 28 -32.63 5.02 -7.98
CA ASN A 28 -33.17 4.27 -6.84
C ASN A 28 -33.29 5.19 -5.61
N PRO A 29 -34.16 6.23 -5.67
CA PRO A 29 -34.33 7.17 -4.56
C PRO A 29 -35.14 6.58 -3.41
N GLN A 30 -35.75 5.40 -3.58
CA GLN A 30 -36.55 4.79 -2.53
C GLN A 30 -35.75 4.57 -1.24
N LEU A 31 -36.36 4.94 -0.12
CA LEU A 31 -35.84 4.66 1.21
C LEU A 31 -36.25 3.25 1.60
N ILE A 32 -35.28 2.46 2.06
CA ILE A 32 -35.49 1.11 2.55
C ILE A 32 -34.95 0.99 3.97
N SER A 33 -35.61 0.19 4.80
CA SER A 33 -35.01 -0.31 6.03
C SER A 33 -34.21 -1.57 5.70
N LEU A 34 -32.94 -1.58 6.06
CA LEU A 34 -32.06 -2.71 5.79
C LEU A 34 -32.13 -3.68 6.96
N ASP A 35 -32.79 -4.82 6.77
CA ASP A 35 -32.88 -5.86 7.80
C ASP A 35 -31.78 -6.91 7.62
N LEU A 36 -30.74 -6.81 8.45
CA LEU A 36 -29.55 -7.66 8.45
C LEU A 36 -29.68 -8.79 9.46
N VAL A 37 -30.79 -9.53 9.50
CA VAL A 37 -31.09 -10.73 10.35
C VAL A 37 -30.96 -10.52 11.88
N PHE A 38 -29.84 -9.97 12.34
CA PHE A 38 -29.51 -9.59 13.71
C PHE A 38 -29.64 -8.08 13.96
N TRP A 39 -29.86 -7.26 12.94
CA TRP A 39 -29.96 -5.81 13.09
C TRP A 39 -30.77 -5.17 11.97
N SER A 40 -31.71 -4.29 12.32
CA SER A 40 -32.46 -3.49 11.34
C SER A 40 -31.95 -2.05 11.36
N GLY A 41 -31.57 -1.55 10.18
CA GLY A 41 -31.02 -0.22 10.00
C GLY A 41 -32.08 0.87 9.79
N PRO A 42 -31.68 2.14 9.93
CA PRO A 42 -32.56 3.29 9.68
C PRO A 42 -33.03 3.34 8.22
N GLU A 43 -34.12 4.05 7.95
CA GLU A 43 -34.59 4.23 6.57
C GLU A 43 -33.62 5.11 5.78
N LEU A 44 -32.86 4.48 4.89
CA LEU A 44 -31.89 5.13 4.02
C LEU A 44 -32.06 4.62 2.60
N SER A 45 -31.59 5.39 1.63
CA SER A 45 -31.57 4.90 0.25
C SER A 45 -30.60 3.73 0.11
N VAL A 46 -30.94 2.80 -0.78
CA VAL A 46 -30.07 1.65 -1.11
C VAL A 46 -28.65 2.12 -1.47
N ALA A 47 -28.56 3.24 -2.18
CA ALA A 47 -27.29 3.82 -2.59
C ALA A 47 -26.40 4.20 -1.39
N LEU A 48 -26.98 4.78 -0.33
CA LEU A 48 -26.22 5.15 0.86
C LEU A 48 -25.66 3.92 1.57
N TYR A 49 -26.44 2.86 1.69
CA TYR A 49 -25.95 1.58 2.24
C TYR A 49 -24.77 1.04 1.44
N ILE A 50 -24.88 1.01 0.11
CA ILE A 50 -23.79 0.55 -0.76
C ILE A 50 -22.54 1.42 -0.60
N ILE A 51 -22.70 2.75 -0.59
CA ILE A 51 -21.58 3.69 -0.44
C ILE A 51 -20.90 3.52 0.92
N LEU A 52 -21.68 3.38 2.01
CA LEU A 52 -21.15 3.16 3.35
C LEU A 52 -20.38 1.84 3.43
N SER A 53 -20.97 0.74 2.97
CA SER A 53 -20.31 -0.57 2.96
C SER A 53 -19.03 -0.56 2.11
N PHE A 54 -19.06 0.07 0.94
CA PHE A 54 -17.89 0.22 0.08
C PHE A 54 -16.79 1.06 0.75
N THR A 55 -17.17 2.18 1.37
CA THR A 55 -16.24 3.07 2.07
C THR A 55 -15.60 2.36 3.26
N CYS A 56 -16.38 1.62 4.05
CA CYS A 56 -15.86 0.79 5.13
C CYS A 56 -14.85 -0.25 4.63
N GLY A 57 -15.17 -0.95 3.53
CA GLY A 57 -14.26 -1.89 2.89
C GLY A 57 -12.96 -1.23 2.41
N ALA A 58 -13.06 -0.07 1.76
CA ALA A 58 -11.90 0.70 1.30
C ALA A 58 -11.01 1.16 2.46
N LEU A 59 -11.61 1.66 3.55
CA LEU A 59 -10.87 2.03 4.77
C LEU A 59 -10.16 0.82 5.39
N ALA A 60 -10.83 -0.34 5.48
CA ALA A 60 -10.22 -1.55 5.99
C ALA A 60 -9.00 -1.97 5.15
N VAL A 61 -9.10 -1.94 3.82
CA VAL A 61 -7.99 -2.23 2.91
C VAL A 61 -6.84 -1.24 3.09
N LEU A 62 -7.13 0.05 3.23
CA LEU A 62 -6.12 1.08 3.47
C LEU A 62 -5.38 0.84 4.80
N LEU A 63 -6.09 0.48 5.86
CA LEU A 63 -5.50 0.18 7.16
C LEU A 63 -4.57 -1.04 7.07
N VAL A 64 -5.05 -2.14 6.49
CA VAL A 64 -4.24 -3.36 6.30
C VAL A 64 -2.99 -3.08 5.47
N SER A 65 -3.14 -2.34 4.36
CA SER A 65 -2.04 -1.99 3.46
C SER A 65 -1.02 -1.07 4.14
N SER A 66 -1.47 -0.13 4.97
CA SER A 66 -0.60 0.78 5.71
C SER A 66 0.30 0.03 6.70
N VAL A 67 -0.26 -0.96 7.41
CA VAL A 67 0.54 -1.81 8.32
C VAL A 67 1.58 -2.62 7.55
N ALA A 68 1.21 -3.20 6.40
CA ALA A 68 2.14 -3.93 5.55
C ALA A 68 3.27 -3.03 5.02
N TYR A 69 2.93 -1.81 4.58
CA TYR A 69 3.90 -0.82 4.10
C TYR A 69 4.90 -0.44 5.20
N LEU A 70 4.43 -0.16 6.42
CA LEU A 70 5.32 0.19 7.54
C LEU A 70 6.27 -0.95 7.91
N ARG A 71 5.83 -2.22 7.82
CA ARG A 71 6.71 -3.38 8.03
C ARG A 71 7.79 -3.46 6.94
N SER A 72 7.41 -3.29 5.69
CA SER A 72 8.35 -3.30 4.55
C SER A 72 9.40 -2.20 4.67
N GLU A 73 9.01 -0.97 5.03
CA GLU A 73 9.93 0.15 5.27
C GLU A 73 10.96 -0.14 6.38
N ARG A 74 10.53 -0.80 7.46
CA ARG A 74 11.44 -1.22 8.54
C ARG A 74 12.42 -2.28 8.05
N GLU A 75 11.94 -3.25 7.29
CA GLU A 75 12.77 -4.31 6.73
C GLU A 75 13.81 -3.75 5.77
N ILE A 76 13.41 -2.84 4.87
CA ILE A 76 14.33 -2.13 3.97
C ILE A 76 15.43 -1.44 4.77
N ARG A 77 15.09 -0.68 5.83
CA ARG A 77 16.10 0.00 6.67
C ARG A 77 17.07 -0.97 7.34
N VAL A 78 16.58 -2.10 7.85
CA VAL A 78 17.43 -3.11 8.47
C VAL A 78 18.35 -3.74 7.44
N LEU A 79 17.82 -4.07 6.26
CA LEU A 79 18.58 -4.68 5.17
C LEU A 79 19.66 -3.75 4.62
N THR A 80 19.35 -2.46 4.46
CA THR A 80 20.32 -1.43 4.04
C THR A 80 21.48 -1.34 5.03
N ARG A 81 21.20 -1.29 6.34
CA ARG A 81 22.26 -1.26 7.37
C ARG A 81 23.14 -2.51 7.36
N LYS A 82 22.54 -3.70 7.16
CA LYS A 82 23.30 -4.95 7.05
C LYS A 82 24.19 -4.95 5.80
N TYR A 83 23.66 -4.44 4.69
CA TYR A 83 24.40 -4.31 3.44
C TYR A 83 25.59 -3.35 3.57
N GLU A 84 25.40 -2.19 4.19
CA GLU A 84 26.48 -1.22 4.44
C GLU A 84 27.61 -1.82 5.28
N LYS A 85 27.28 -2.51 6.39
CA LYS A 85 28.29 -3.18 7.23
C LYS A 85 29.06 -4.26 6.49
N ALA A 86 28.35 -5.15 5.78
CA ALA A 86 28.99 -6.22 5.02
C ALA A 86 29.91 -5.64 3.92
N ARG A 87 29.51 -4.52 3.31
CA ARG A 87 30.31 -3.81 2.32
C ARG A 87 31.58 -3.19 2.94
N GLU A 88 31.47 -2.58 4.12
CA GLU A 88 32.62 -2.03 4.85
C GLU A 88 33.64 -3.11 5.23
N GLU A 89 33.18 -4.29 5.68
CA GLU A 89 34.05 -5.42 6.01
C GLU A 89 34.82 -5.92 4.79
N VAL A 90 34.15 -6.07 3.64
CA VAL A 90 34.80 -6.46 2.38
C VAL A 90 35.83 -5.42 1.94
N ASP A 91 35.51 -4.13 2.04
CA ASP A 91 36.43 -3.05 1.68
C ASP A 91 37.63 -2.99 2.64
N ALA A 92 37.44 -3.24 3.94
CA ALA A 92 38.52 -3.32 4.93
C ALA A 92 39.46 -4.49 4.64
N LEU A 93 38.92 -5.68 4.35
CA LEU A 93 39.71 -6.86 3.98
C LEU A 93 40.51 -6.65 2.70
N ARG A 94 39.92 -6.01 1.68
CA ARG A 94 40.63 -5.64 0.44
C ARG A 94 41.78 -4.66 0.68
N LYS A 95 41.57 -3.65 1.54
CA LYS A 95 42.63 -2.70 1.89
C LYS A 95 43.78 -3.38 2.65
N ALA A 96 43.44 -4.29 3.57
CA ALA A 96 44.41 -5.08 4.32
C ALA A 96 45.24 -6.01 3.41
N SER A 97 44.61 -6.67 2.43
CA SER A 97 45.33 -7.52 1.47
C SER A 97 46.29 -6.73 0.58
N ILE A 98 45.85 -5.58 0.06
CA ILE A 98 46.70 -4.69 -0.76
C ILE A 98 47.90 -4.18 0.06
N THR A 99 47.67 -3.80 1.32
CA THR A 99 48.75 -3.33 2.21
C THR A 99 49.78 -4.44 2.47
N LYS A 100 49.31 -5.68 2.66
CA LYS A 100 50.19 -6.85 2.84
C LYS A 100 51.05 -7.12 1.60
N GLU A 101 50.47 -7.08 0.40
CA GLU A 101 51.24 -7.27 -0.85
C GLU A 101 52.29 -6.17 -1.06
N LEU A 102 51.95 -4.92 -0.73
CA LEU A 102 52.88 -3.78 -0.82
C LEU A 102 54.05 -3.88 0.18
N SER A 103 53.86 -4.52 1.35
CA SER A 103 54.95 -4.71 2.31
C SER A 103 55.88 -5.85 1.91
N VAL A 104 55.34 -6.92 1.28
CA VAL A 104 56.13 -8.08 0.83
C VAL A 104 56.98 -7.73 -0.39
N GLY A 105 56.53 -6.85 -1.28
CA GLY A 105 57.32 -6.40 -2.44
C GLY A 105 58.46 -5.41 -2.12
N LYS A 106 58.65 -5.04 -0.85
CA LYS A 106 59.68 -4.10 -0.38
C LYS A 106 60.87 -4.78 0.30
N GLU A 107 60.79 -6.08 0.56
CA GLU A 107 61.89 -6.94 1.03
C GLU A 107 62.54 -7.67 -0.15
#